data_AF-G6AXU4-F1
#
_entry.id   AF-G6AXU4-F1
#
_cell.length_a   1.000
_cell.length_b   1.000
_cell.length_c   1.000
_cell.angle_alpha   90.00
_cell.angle_beta   90.00
_cell.angle_gamma   90.00
#
_symmetry.space_group_name_H-M   'P 1'
#
loop_
_entity.id
_entity.type
_entity.pdbx_description
1 polymer ?
#
loop_
_entity_poly.entity_id
_entity_poly.type
_entity_poly.pdbx_seq_one_letter_code
_entity_poly.pdbx_strand_id
1 'polypeptide(L)'
;MEKTDFFVCRCHDVSHQMVLETLEPMENEEHVVYGCFHIVHLEFWEKLKNATKYLFGKKRKDGDFDSLLLRPEDADRMEWFANFLDRGDSDTDKVAVPFHFTFCSNENVYDVAFEAYQNTLTDGSVQTKYEMSVSVSLKPGNVFYRLYRAAKYLLGYCSCYGDFDSFEFMPTDAAKLHRMVSGLNFCRKMPK
;
A
#
# COMPACT_ATOMS: atom_id res chain seq x y z
N MET A 1 -22.35 -9.25 -0.26
CA MET A 1 -22.25 -8.17 -1.24
C MET A 1 -20.82 -8.12 -1.74
N GLU A 2 -20.62 -8.52 -2.98
CA GLU A 2 -19.34 -8.31 -3.67
C GLU A 2 -19.11 -6.81 -3.89
N LYS A 3 -17.85 -6.37 -3.75
CA LYS A 3 -17.48 -4.98 -3.98
C LYS A 3 -16.04 -4.91 -4.43
N THR A 4 -15.80 -4.12 -5.46
CA THR A 4 -14.46 -3.80 -5.97
C THR A 4 -14.29 -2.28 -5.98
N ASP A 5 -13.17 -1.79 -5.46
CA ASP A 5 -12.83 -0.36 -5.48
C ASP A 5 -11.36 -0.12 -5.87
N PHE A 6 -11.16 0.91 -6.68
CA PHE A 6 -9.86 1.36 -7.16
C PHE A 6 -9.35 2.56 -6.36
N PHE A 7 -8.16 2.44 -5.78
CA PHE A 7 -7.44 3.47 -5.05
C PHE A 7 -6.29 3.98 -5.91
N VAL A 8 -6.57 4.99 -6.73
CA VAL A 8 -5.58 5.63 -7.61
C VAL A 8 -4.65 6.50 -6.78
N CYS A 9 -3.36 6.46 -7.07
CA CYS A 9 -2.37 7.30 -6.44
C CYS A 9 -2.70 8.79 -6.56
N ARG A 10 -2.18 9.59 -5.64
CA ARG A 10 -2.19 11.05 -5.70
C ARG A 10 -1.55 11.63 -6.98
N CYS A 11 -0.74 10.87 -7.71
CA CYS A 11 -0.22 11.29 -9.01
C CYS A 11 -1.27 11.28 -10.14
N HIS A 12 -2.45 10.69 -9.90
CA HIS A 12 -3.55 10.54 -10.86
C HIS A 12 -3.27 9.65 -12.08
N ASP A 13 -2.18 8.87 -12.08
CA ASP A 13 -1.93 7.82 -13.07
C ASP A 13 -2.70 6.55 -12.70
N VAL A 14 -3.57 6.08 -13.58
CA VAL A 14 -4.36 4.85 -13.41
C VAL A 14 -3.50 3.59 -13.39
N SER A 15 -2.27 3.67 -13.91
CA SER A 15 -1.28 2.59 -13.82
C SER A 15 -0.66 2.50 -12.43
N HIS A 16 -0.91 3.50 -11.55
CA HIS A 16 -0.43 3.55 -10.18
C HIS A 16 -1.63 3.46 -9.23
N GLN A 17 -2.10 2.24 -9.00
CA GLN A 17 -3.32 2.02 -8.24
C GLN A 17 -3.26 0.75 -7.40
N MET A 18 -4.02 0.75 -6.31
CA MET A 18 -4.37 -0.44 -5.54
C MET A 18 -5.84 -0.77 -5.78
N VAL A 19 -6.16 -2.03 -6.00
CA VAL A 19 -7.52 -2.53 -6.12
C VAL A 19 -7.82 -3.34 -4.87
N LEU A 20 -8.95 -3.07 -4.21
CA LEU A 20 -9.47 -3.91 -3.14
C LEU A 20 -10.79 -4.54 -3.59
N GLU A 21 -10.97 -5.81 -3.30
CA GLU A 21 -12.12 -6.61 -3.68
C GLU A 21 -12.59 -7.50 -2.52
N THR A 22 -13.90 -7.64 -2.37
CA THR A 22 -14.51 -8.62 -1.47
C THR A 22 -15.37 -9.57 -2.28
N LEU A 23 -15.24 -10.86 -2.02
CA LEU A 23 -16.14 -11.89 -2.53
C LEU A 23 -17.25 -12.16 -1.50
N GLU A 24 -18.39 -12.67 -1.96
CA GLU A 24 -19.44 -13.12 -1.06
C GLU A 24 -18.99 -14.39 -0.31
N PRO A 25 -18.86 -14.33 1.03
CA PRO A 25 -18.46 -15.52 1.78
C PRO A 25 -19.61 -16.53 1.75
N MET A 26 -19.29 -17.79 1.44
CA MET A 26 -20.24 -18.89 1.63
C MET A 26 -20.53 -19.08 3.13
N GLU A 27 -21.63 -19.76 3.47
CA GLU A 27 -21.95 -20.06 4.88
C GLU A 27 -20.76 -20.77 5.56
N ASN A 28 -20.16 -20.12 6.56
CA ASN A 28 -18.97 -20.50 7.33
C ASN A 28 -17.59 -20.08 6.77
N GLU A 29 -17.53 -19.21 5.76
CA GLU A 29 -16.25 -18.63 5.31
C GLU A 29 -15.91 -17.33 6.06
N GLU A 30 -14.61 -17.12 6.25
CA GLU A 30 -14.10 -15.87 6.82
C GLU A 30 -14.28 -14.72 5.83
N HIS A 31 -14.52 -13.52 6.35
CA HIS A 31 -14.60 -12.32 5.50
C HIS A 31 -13.17 -11.94 5.11
N VAL A 32 -12.88 -11.98 3.81
CA VAL A 32 -11.56 -11.68 3.25
C VAL A 32 -11.67 -10.48 2.32
N VAL A 33 -10.74 -9.53 2.47
CA VAL A 33 -10.53 -8.47 1.48
C VAL A 33 -9.29 -8.83 0.67
N TYR A 34 -9.49 -9.09 -0.61
CA TYR A 34 -8.42 -9.29 -1.57
C TYR A 34 -7.90 -7.95 -2.04
N GLY A 35 -6.59 -7.81 -2.14
CA GLY A 35 -5.95 -6.62 -2.64
C GLY A 35 -4.95 -6.94 -3.74
N CYS A 36 -4.82 -6.05 -4.71
CA CYS A 36 -3.81 -6.14 -5.77
C CYS A 36 -3.27 -4.75 -6.08
N PHE A 37 -1.95 -4.62 -6.21
CA PHE A 37 -1.35 -3.41 -6.79
C PHE A 37 -1.19 -3.57 -8.30
N HIS A 38 -1.57 -2.52 -9.02
CA HIS A 38 -1.07 -2.29 -10.35
C HIS A 38 0.05 -1.26 -10.20
N ILE A 39 1.28 -1.74 -10.31
CA ILE A 39 2.50 -0.96 -10.26
C ILE A 39 2.88 -0.52 -11.68
N VAL A 40 3.34 0.73 -11.83
CA VAL A 40 3.60 1.36 -13.13
C VAL A 40 4.65 0.59 -13.93
N HIS A 41 4.46 0.55 -15.25
CA HIS A 41 5.47 0.01 -16.15
C HIS A 41 6.70 0.94 -16.23
N LEU A 42 7.71 0.68 -15.39
CA LEU A 42 9.02 1.34 -15.50
C LEU A 42 9.77 0.90 -16.77
N GLU A 43 10.59 1.81 -17.33
CA GLU A 43 11.49 1.47 -18.41
C GLU A 43 12.54 0.43 -17.97
N PHE A 44 13.05 -0.37 -18.91
CA PHE A 44 13.99 -1.45 -18.62
C PHE A 44 15.21 -1.00 -17.82
N TRP A 45 15.80 0.16 -18.16
CA TRP A 45 17.00 0.68 -17.47
C TRP A 45 16.72 1.09 -16.02
N GLU A 46 15.51 1.60 -15.75
CA GLU A 46 15.08 1.93 -14.39
C GLU A 46 14.79 0.67 -13.59
N LYS A 47 14.13 -0.32 -14.20
CA LYS A 47 13.95 -1.66 -13.62
C LYS A 47 15.30 -2.27 -13.25
N LEU A 48 16.28 -2.21 -14.14
CA LEU A 48 17.64 -2.73 -13.93
C LEU A 48 18.35 -2.02 -12.78
N LYS A 49 18.28 -0.70 -12.73
CA LYS A 49 18.86 0.10 -11.64
C LYS A 49 18.23 -0.24 -10.30
N ASN A 50 16.92 -0.45 -10.26
CA ASN A 50 16.17 -0.77 -9.05
C ASN A 50 16.47 -2.19 -8.56
N ALA A 51 16.42 -3.17 -9.46
CA ALA A 51 16.76 -4.56 -9.17
C ALA A 51 18.21 -4.71 -8.69
N THR A 52 19.14 -3.96 -9.27
CA THR A 52 20.55 -3.95 -8.84
C THR A 52 20.69 -3.45 -7.40
N LYS A 53 20.03 -2.35 -7.03
CA LYS A 53 20.06 -1.85 -5.63
C LYS A 53 19.51 -2.87 -4.64
N TYR A 54 18.43 -3.55 -5.01
CA TYR A 54 17.82 -4.61 -4.21
C TYR A 54 18.77 -5.80 -4.00
N LEU A 55 19.50 -6.22 -5.05
CA LEU A 55 20.48 -7.31 -4.94
C LEU A 55 21.55 -7.00 -3.89
N PHE A 56 21.99 -5.75 -3.80
CA PHE A 56 22.93 -5.28 -2.79
C PHE A 56 22.29 -4.96 -1.42
N GLY A 57 21.00 -5.27 -1.23
CA GLY A 57 20.29 -5.09 0.04
C GLY A 57 20.02 -3.63 0.41
N LYS A 58 20.13 -2.70 -0.54
CA LYS A 58 19.90 -1.28 -0.30
C LYS A 58 18.40 -0.99 -0.37
N LYS A 59 17.74 -0.98 0.79
CA LYS A 59 16.35 -0.53 0.93
C LYS A 59 16.23 0.95 0.54
N ARG A 60 15.24 1.29 -0.28
CA ARG A 60 14.85 2.68 -0.53
C ARG A 60 13.77 3.14 0.43
N LYS A 61 13.73 4.46 0.67
CA LYS A 61 12.72 5.11 1.53
C LYS A 61 11.30 4.86 1.01
N ASP A 62 11.13 4.92 -0.31
CA ASP A 62 9.84 4.79 -0.99
C ASP A 62 9.62 3.37 -1.54
N GLY A 63 10.21 2.35 -0.89
CA GLY A 63 10.15 0.97 -1.39
C GLY A 63 11.11 0.67 -2.54
N ASP A 64 11.39 -0.62 -2.75
CA ASP A 64 12.36 -1.06 -3.75
C ASP A 64 11.78 -1.02 -5.18
N PHE A 65 10.45 -1.05 -5.30
CA PHE A 65 9.72 -1.13 -6.57
C PHE A 65 8.88 0.13 -6.81
N ASP A 66 7.83 0.32 -6.03
CA ASP A 66 6.90 1.43 -6.18
C ASP A 66 6.29 1.82 -4.82
N SER A 67 5.84 3.07 -4.71
CA SER A 67 5.14 3.62 -3.55
C SER A 67 3.88 4.34 -3.98
N LEU A 68 2.74 3.89 -3.48
CA LEU A 68 1.44 4.50 -3.70
C LEU A 68 1.17 5.56 -2.64
N LEU A 69 1.02 6.82 -3.06
CA LEU A 69 0.53 7.89 -2.18
C LEU A 69 -1.00 7.87 -2.15
N LEU A 70 -1.57 7.49 -1.00
CA LEU A 70 -3.01 7.42 -0.83
C LEU A 70 -3.65 8.80 -0.75
N ARG A 71 -4.84 8.93 -1.34
CA ARG A 71 -5.59 10.18 -1.35
C ARG A 71 -6.47 10.26 -0.11
N PRO A 72 -6.47 11.38 0.62
CA PRO A 72 -7.35 11.57 1.78
C PRO A 72 -8.84 11.41 1.46
N GLU A 73 -9.22 11.67 0.22
CA GLU A 73 -10.58 11.55 -0.29
C GLU A 73 -11.08 10.09 -0.35
N ASP A 74 -10.17 9.11 -0.37
CA ASP A 74 -10.52 7.68 -0.40
C ASP A 74 -10.81 7.09 0.99
N ALA A 75 -10.75 7.90 2.06
CA ALA A 75 -10.96 7.47 3.44
C ALA A 75 -12.29 6.71 3.63
N ASP A 76 -13.40 7.25 3.14
CA ASP A 76 -14.73 6.68 3.35
C ASP A 76 -14.93 5.36 2.57
N ARG A 77 -14.21 5.19 1.44
CA ARG A 77 -14.20 3.94 0.67
C ARG A 77 -13.37 2.87 1.38
N MET A 78 -12.21 3.25 1.92
CA MET A 78 -11.35 2.36 2.70
C MET A 78 -12.03 1.89 4.00
N GLU A 79 -12.78 2.78 4.65
CA GLU A 79 -13.59 2.50 5.85
C GLU A 79 -14.60 1.39 5.61
N TRP A 80 -15.20 1.34 4.43
CA TRP A 80 -16.12 0.27 4.08
C TRP A 80 -15.46 -1.11 4.13
N PHE A 81 -14.23 -1.25 3.60
CA PHE A 81 -13.49 -2.52 3.64
C PHE A 81 -13.04 -2.90 5.06
N ALA A 82 -12.67 -1.90 5.86
CA ALA A 82 -12.32 -2.11 7.26
C ALA A 82 -13.52 -2.69 8.04
N ASN A 83 -14.69 -2.07 7.87
CA ASN A 83 -15.95 -2.53 8.48
C ASN A 83 -16.43 -3.87 7.93
N PHE A 84 -16.11 -4.19 6.66
CA PHE A 84 -16.42 -5.51 6.11
C PHE A 84 -15.66 -6.63 6.82
N LEU A 85 -14.40 -6.40 7.19
CA LEU A 85 -13.55 -7.40 7.86
C LEU A 85 -13.94 -7.68 9.31
N ASP A 86 -14.28 -6.64 10.07
CA ASP A 86 -14.66 -6.77 11.49
C ASP A 86 -16.19 -6.74 11.70
N ARG A 87 -16.96 -6.79 10.61
CA ARG A 87 -18.44 -6.76 10.60
C ARG A 87 -19.04 -5.48 11.18
N GLY A 88 -18.27 -4.40 11.27
CA GLY A 88 -18.70 -3.12 11.81
C GLY A 88 -18.72 -3.08 13.34
N ASP A 89 -18.04 -4.03 14.01
CA ASP A 89 -18.01 -4.11 15.47
C ASP A 89 -16.95 -3.18 16.12
N SER A 90 -16.11 -2.49 15.34
CA SER A 90 -15.00 -1.72 15.93
C SER A 90 -15.31 -0.24 16.20
N ASP A 91 -15.36 0.10 17.48
CA ASP A 91 -15.03 1.44 17.98
C ASP A 91 -13.51 1.52 18.12
N THR A 92 -12.80 1.88 17.04
CA THR A 92 -11.38 2.18 17.15
C THR A 92 -11.16 3.65 17.52
N ASP A 93 -10.57 3.84 18.70
CA ASP A 93 -10.19 5.14 19.23
C ASP A 93 -9.26 5.89 18.26
N LYS A 94 -9.68 7.09 17.88
CA LYS A 94 -9.01 7.97 16.92
C LYS A 94 -7.79 8.61 17.56
N VAL A 95 -6.62 8.00 17.41
CA VAL A 95 -5.37 8.68 17.72
C VAL A 95 -4.50 8.76 16.47
N ALA A 96 -4.49 9.94 15.86
CA ALA A 96 -3.57 10.24 14.76
C ALA A 96 -2.21 10.66 15.34
N VAL A 97 -1.35 9.66 15.51
CA VAL A 97 0.11 9.81 15.66
C VAL A 97 0.72 9.29 14.36
N PRO A 98 1.85 9.83 13.87
CA PRO A 98 2.63 9.15 12.84
C PRO A 98 2.81 7.67 13.19
N PHE A 99 2.49 6.80 12.25
CA PHE A 99 2.54 5.37 12.47
C PHE A 99 3.14 4.67 11.27
N HIS A 100 3.66 3.48 11.53
CA HIS A 100 4.20 2.60 10.53
C HIS A 100 3.79 1.17 10.86
N PHE A 101 3.28 0.44 9.88
CA PHE A 101 3.04 -0.99 10.01
C PHE A 101 3.26 -1.69 8.68
N THR A 102 3.37 -3.02 8.73
CA THR A 102 3.54 -3.84 7.54
C THR A 102 2.43 -4.87 7.40
N PHE A 103 2.15 -5.23 6.16
CA PHE A 103 1.42 -6.44 5.81
C PHE A 103 2.19 -7.17 4.71
N CYS A 104 1.87 -8.44 4.47
CA CYS A 104 2.66 -9.28 3.57
C CYS A 104 1.76 -10.08 2.64
N SER A 105 2.19 -10.27 1.41
CA SER A 105 1.71 -11.37 0.57
C SER A 105 2.63 -12.58 0.72
N ASN A 106 2.46 -13.61 -0.11
CA ASN A 106 3.43 -14.69 -0.23
C ASN A 106 4.82 -14.14 -0.56
N GLU A 107 4.87 -13.15 -1.46
CA GLU A 107 6.09 -12.69 -2.09
C GLU A 107 6.59 -11.33 -1.57
N ASN A 108 5.71 -10.44 -1.12
CA ASN A 108 6.08 -9.06 -0.79
C ASN A 108 5.82 -8.73 0.68
N VAL A 109 6.49 -7.66 1.10
CA VAL A 109 6.19 -6.88 2.29
C VAL A 109 5.71 -5.52 1.79
N TYR A 110 4.56 -5.10 2.29
CA TYR A 110 3.99 -3.80 2.05
C TYR A 110 4.18 -2.98 3.32
N ASP A 111 4.91 -1.88 3.20
CA ASP A 111 5.15 -0.93 4.27
C ASP A 111 4.13 0.20 4.16
N VAL A 112 3.27 0.34 5.17
CA VAL A 112 2.32 1.46 5.27
C VAL A 112 2.88 2.47 6.24
N ALA A 113 3.09 3.69 5.76
CA ALA A 113 3.63 4.78 6.54
C ALA A 113 2.67 5.98 6.52
N PHE A 114 2.41 6.53 7.70
CA PHE A 114 1.77 7.83 7.88
C PHE A 114 2.79 8.79 8.47
N GLU A 115 3.24 9.75 7.67
CA GLU A 115 4.37 10.63 7.97
C GLU A 115 3.99 12.10 7.97
N ALA A 116 4.72 12.89 8.76
CA ALA A 116 4.62 14.34 8.82
C ALA A 116 5.89 14.97 8.24
N TYR A 117 5.72 15.87 7.29
CA TYR A 117 6.77 16.58 6.58
C TYR A 117 6.70 18.06 6.90
N GLN A 118 7.82 18.67 7.28
CA GLN A 118 7.92 20.11 7.47
C GLN A 118 8.63 20.74 6.29
N ASN A 119 7.94 21.65 5.62
CA ASN A 119 8.49 22.43 4.51
C ASN A 119 8.58 23.89 4.93
N THR A 120 9.76 24.47 4.81
CA THR A 120 9.93 25.92 4.99
C THR A 120 9.58 26.61 3.67
N LEU A 121 8.54 27.44 3.70
CA LEU A 121 8.12 28.24 2.56
C LEU A 121 9.09 29.42 2.33
N THR A 122 9.01 30.03 1.15
CA THR A 122 9.89 31.13 0.74
C THR A 122 9.78 32.38 1.62
N ASP A 123 8.67 32.53 2.35
CA ASP A 123 8.43 33.60 3.32
C ASP A 123 8.96 33.28 4.73
N GLY A 124 9.60 32.13 4.92
CA GLY A 124 10.13 31.66 6.19
C GLY A 124 9.11 30.96 7.09
N SER A 125 7.84 30.86 6.67
CA SER A 125 6.84 30.09 7.39
C SER A 125 7.07 28.58 7.26
N VAL A 126 6.71 27.80 8.29
CA VAL A 126 6.84 26.34 8.27
C VAL A 126 5.47 25.73 8.04
N GLN A 127 5.32 25.04 6.91
CA GLN A 127 4.14 24.27 6.58
C GLN A 127 4.36 22.81 6.94
N THR A 128 3.46 22.23 7.76
CA THR A 128 3.47 20.80 8.05
C THR A 128 2.49 20.09 7.11
N LYS A 129 2.98 19.16 6.30
CA LYS A 129 2.20 18.32 5.39
C LYS A 129 2.14 16.90 5.94
N TYR A 130 0.97 16.28 5.90
CA TYR A 130 0.79 14.89 6.27
C TYR A 130 0.53 14.04 5.04
N GLU A 131 1.21 12.90 4.94
CA GLU A 131 1.08 11.99 3.81
C GLU A 131 0.98 10.55 4.29
N MET A 132 0.20 9.75 3.57
CA MET A 132 0.10 8.31 3.76
C MET A 132 0.59 7.62 2.49
N SER A 133 1.58 6.74 2.65
CA SER A 133 2.19 6.00 1.56
C SER A 133 2.09 4.50 1.82
N VAL A 134 1.87 3.73 0.78
CA VAL A 134 2.04 2.26 0.80
C VAL A 134 3.17 1.92 -0.15
N SER A 135 4.28 1.46 0.41
CA SER A 135 5.50 1.14 -0.33
C SER A 135 5.67 -0.36 -0.45
N VAL A 136 6.00 -0.84 -1.65
CA VAL A 136 6.14 -2.27 -1.93
C VAL A 136 7.61 -2.66 -1.94
N SER A 137 7.94 -3.67 -1.14
CA SER A 137 9.26 -4.26 -1.03
C SER A 137 9.16 -5.78 -1.17
N LEU A 138 10.11 -6.41 -1.86
CA LEU A 138 10.17 -7.88 -1.87
C LEU A 138 10.61 -8.41 -0.49
N LYS A 139 10.06 -9.55 -0.07
CA LYS A 139 10.55 -10.23 1.14
C LYS A 139 12.07 -10.49 1.05
N PRO A 140 12.81 -10.30 2.16
CA PRO A 140 14.22 -10.62 2.19
C PRO A 140 14.42 -12.14 2.04
N GLY A 141 15.23 -12.54 1.07
CA GLY A 141 15.65 -13.94 0.88
C GLY A 141 17.17 -14.06 0.71
N ASN A 142 17.64 -15.29 0.51
CA ASN A 142 19.05 -15.55 0.17
C ASN A 142 19.43 -14.92 -1.18
N VAL A 143 20.74 -14.77 -1.46
CA VAL A 143 21.22 -14.05 -2.66
C VAL A 143 20.71 -14.69 -3.96
N PHE A 144 20.61 -16.01 -4.03
CA PHE A 144 20.08 -16.72 -5.20
C PHE A 144 18.60 -16.41 -5.44
N TYR A 145 17.82 -16.35 -4.38
CA TYR A 145 16.41 -15.97 -4.43
C TYR A 145 16.24 -14.51 -4.87
N ARG A 146 17.10 -13.61 -4.37
CA ARG A 146 17.11 -12.21 -4.80
C ARG A 146 17.45 -12.09 -6.28
N LEU A 147 18.41 -12.88 -6.77
CA LEU A 147 18.80 -12.91 -8.19
C LEU A 147 17.66 -13.42 -9.08
N TYR A 148 17.03 -14.52 -8.70
CA TYR A 148 15.86 -15.06 -9.39
C TYR A 148 14.74 -14.03 -9.50
N ARG A 149 14.47 -13.29 -8.41
CA ARG A 149 13.42 -12.26 -8.39
C ARG A 149 13.77 -11.02 -9.18
N ALA A 150 15.00 -10.53 -9.06
CA ALA A 150 15.51 -9.46 -9.91
C ALA A 150 15.35 -9.82 -11.38
N ALA A 151 15.66 -11.07 -11.77
CA ALA A 151 15.47 -11.54 -13.14
C ALA A 151 14.00 -11.55 -13.57
N LYS A 152 13.08 -12.10 -12.76
CA LYS A 152 11.64 -12.08 -13.07
C LYS A 152 11.10 -10.66 -13.25
N TYR A 153 11.49 -9.75 -12.35
CA TYR A 153 11.10 -8.34 -12.41
C TYR A 153 11.62 -7.64 -13.68
N LEU A 154 12.87 -7.90 -14.07
CA LEU A 154 13.46 -7.35 -15.29
C LEU A 154 12.80 -7.86 -16.57
N LEU A 155 12.36 -9.12 -16.55
CA LEU A 155 11.69 -9.76 -17.68
C LEU A 155 10.20 -9.35 -17.78
N GLY A 156 9.71 -8.51 -16.86
CA GLY A 156 8.31 -8.07 -16.86
C GLY A 156 7.34 -9.23 -16.69
N TYR A 157 7.75 -10.29 -15.99
CA TYR A 157 6.87 -11.44 -15.76
C TYR A 157 5.68 -11.01 -14.90
N CYS A 158 4.50 -10.94 -15.47
CA CYS A 158 3.24 -10.77 -14.76
C CYS A 158 2.50 -12.11 -14.87
N SER A 159 2.16 -12.80 -13.77
CA SER A 159 1.29 -13.98 -13.91
C SER A 159 -0.12 -13.56 -14.29
N CYS A 160 -0.91 -14.53 -14.77
CA CYS A 160 -2.30 -14.35 -15.18
C CYS A 160 -3.22 -13.78 -14.08
N TYR A 161 -2.77 -13.77 -12.81
CA TYR A 161 -3.47 -13.20 -11.64
C TYR A 161 -2.65 -12.12 -10.91
N GLY A 162 -1.56 -11.62 -11.50
CA GLY A 162 -0.74 -10.57 -10.89
C GLY A 162 0.20 -11.07 -9.78
N ASP A 163 0.98 -12.14 -10.04
CA ASP A 163 1.96 -12.78 -9.11
C ASP A 163 2.91 -11.83 -8.37
N PHE A 164 3.01 -10.58 -8.78
CA PHE A 164 3.85 -9.61 -8.10
C PHE A 164 3.15 -8.78 -7.05
N ASP A 165 1.82 -8.82 -6.88
CA ASP A 165 1.16 -7.72 -6.14
C ASP A 165 -0.16 -8.07 -5.42
N SER A 166 -0.63 -9.32 -5.45
CA SER A 166 -1.83 -9.72 -4.71
C SER A 166 -1.54 -9.99 -3.23
N PHE A 167 -2.48 -9.66 -2.35
CA PHE A 167 -2.44 -9.90 -0.91
C PHE A 167 -3.87 -10.05 -0.36
N GLU A 168 -3.98 -10.52 0.86
CA GLU A 168 -5.27 -10.73 1.53
C GLU A 168 -5.22 -10.07 2.90
N PHE A 169 -6.28 -9.34 3.25
CA PHE A 169 -6.54 -8.91 4.62
C PHE A 169 -7.56 -9.86 5.24
N MET A 170 -7.19 -10.40 6.39
CA MET A 170 -8.05 -11.25 7.21
C MET A 170 -8.84 -10.39 8.22
N PRO A 171 -9.87 -10.94 8.90
CA PRO A 171 -10.57 -10.21 9.96
C PRO A 171 -9.65 -9.63 11.04
N THR A 172 -8.54 -10.32 11.33
CA THR A 172 -7.50 -9.86 12.27
C THR A 172 -6.74 -8.61 11.81
N ASP A 173 -6.78 -8.30 10.51
CA ASP A 173 -6.14 -7.13 9.92
C ASP A 173 -7.08 -5.91 9.84
N ALA A 174 -8.35 -6.02 10.23
CA ALA A 174 -9.30 -4.90 10.19
C ALA A 174 -8.76 -3.64 10.89
N ALA A 175 -8.09 -3.81 12.04
CA ALA A 175 -7.47 -2.72 12.78
C ALA A 175 -6.39 -1.98 11.97
N LYS A 176 -5.72 -2.64 11.02
CA LYS A 176 -4.73 -2.00 10.13
C LYS A 176 -5.43 -1.10 9.11
N LEU A 177 -6.53 -1.55 8.53
CA LEU A 177 -7.33 -0.74 7.60
C LEU A 177 -7.97 0.46 8.32
N HIS A 178 -8.50 0.27 9.53
CA HIS A 178 -9.00 1.37 10.36
C HIS A 178 -7.94 2.42 10.70
N ARG A 179 -6.68 1.99 10.92
CA ARG A 179 -5.55 2.92 11.07
C ARG A 179 -5.27 3.70 9.80
N MET A 180 -5.30 3.05 8.63
CA MET A 180 -5.18 3.74 7.34
C MET A 180 -6.27 4.79 7.18
N VAL A 181 -7.53 4.44 7.47
CA VAL A 181 -8.64 5.38 7.40
C VAL A 181 -8.45 6.55 8.36
N SER A 182 -8.01 6.29 9.59
CA SER A 182 -7.75 7.32 10.59
C SER A 182 -6.70 8.33 10.11
N GLY A 183 -5.61 7.85 9.51
CA GLY A 183 -4.59 8.75 8.94
C GLY A 183 -5.08 9.50 7.70
N LEU A 184 -5.85 8.87 6.80
CA LEU A 184 -6.46 9.56 5.65
C LEU A 184 -7.43 10.65 6.09
N ASN A 185 -8.28 10.36 7.08
CA ASN A 185 -9.18 11.33 7.69
C ASN A 185 -8.43 12.50 8.33
N PHE A 186 -7.28 12.23 8.94
CA PHE A 186 -6.42 13.28 9.48
C PHE A 186 -5.84 14.16 8.37
N CYS A 187 -5.30 13.57 7.30
CA CYS A 187 -4.84 14.30 6.11
C CYS A 187 -5.95 15.17 5.49
N ARG A 188 -7.21 14.68 5.51
CA ARG A 188 -8.37 15.39 4.97
C ARG A 188 -8.75 16.64 5.78
N LYS A 189 -8.55 16.59 7.10
CA LYS A 189 -8.93 17.67 8.04
C LYS A 189 -7.88 18.77 8.17
N MET A 190 -6.62 18.48 7.85
CA MET A 190 -5.54 19.47 7.98
C MET A 190 -5.53 20.47 6.81
N PRO A 191 -5.24 21.75 7.09
CA PRO A 191 -5.13 22.77 6.04
C PRO A 191 -3.98 22.44 5.08
N LYS A 192 -4.25 22.57 3.78
CA LYS A 192 -3.30 22.33 2.69
C LYS A 192 -2.31 23.48 2.52
#